data_AF-A0A528CHB9-F1
#
_entry.id   AF-A0A528CHB9-F1
#
_cell.length_a   1.000
_cell.length_b   1.000
_cell.length_c   1.000
_cell.angle_alpha   90.00
_cell.angle_beta   90.00
_cell.angle_gamma   90.00
#
_symmetry.space_group_name_H-M   'P 1'
#
loop_
_entity.id
_entity.type
_entity.pdbx_description
1 polymer ?
#
loop_
_entity_poly.entity_id
_entity_poly.type
_entity_poly.pdbx_seq_one_letter_code
_entity_poly.pdbx_strand_id
1 'polypeptide(L)' 'QNAEFQPSRGTNSESLDEALINFVMPGIPEPAILRRSVPILQHFVTHLVPGLEGGEQLKTLARTLMEDEIERHRDLL' A
#
# COMPACT_ATOMS: atom_id res chain seq x y z
N GLN A 1 -24.61 21.40 4.42
CA GLN A 1 -24.73 20.03 4.93
C GLN A 1 -23.35 19.61 5.40
N ASN A 2 -23.10 19.65 6.72
CA ASN A 2 -21.83 19.23 7.30
C ASN A 2 -21.85 17.71 7.41
N ALA A 3 -20.92 17.01 6.75
CA ALA A 3 -20.65 15.61 7.05
C ALA A 3 -19.90 15.57 8.38
N GLU A 4 -20.62 15.26 9.46
CA GLU A 4 -20.03 15.01 10.77
C GLU A 4 -19.11 13.79 10.67
N PHE A 5 -17.83 13.99 10.98
CA PHE A 5 -16.86 12.91 11.12
C PHE A 5 -17.30 12.07 12.32
N GLN A 6 -17.89 10.89 12.07
CA GLN A 6 -18.19 9.95 13.14
C GLN A 6 -16.87 9.32 13.61
N PRO A 7 -16.45 9.52 14.87
CA PRO A 7 -15.27 8.86 15.39
C PRO A 7 -15.57 7.36 15.47
N SER A 8 -14.75 6.56 14.77
CA SER A 8 -14.79 5.11 14.80
C SER A 8 -14.73 4.63 16.25
N ARG A 9 -15.86 4.12 16.75
CA ARG A 9 -15.95 3.59 18.11
C ARG A 9 -15.22 2.25 18.16
N GLY A 10 -14.05 2.26 18.81
CA GLY A 10 -13.45 1.08 19.41
C GLY A 10 -12.70 0.16 18.46
N THR A 11 -11.42 0.44 18.28
CA THR A 11 -10.40 -0.61 18.23
C THR A 11 -9.30 -0.21 19.19
N ASN A 12 -8.81 -1.19 19.94
CA ASN A 12 -7.70 -1.06 20.89
C ASN A 12 -6.54 -0.29 20.26
N SER A 13 -5.74 0.37 21.09
CA SER A 13 -4.57 1.20 20.76
C SER A 13 -3.53 0.45 19.91
N GLU A 14 -3.85 0.24 18.65
CA GLU A 14 -2.94 -0.26 17.65
C GLU A 14 -1.94 0.86 17.39
N SER A 15 -0.67 0.56 17.56
CA SER A 15 0.39 1.51 17.20
C SER A 15 0.28 1.85 15.72
N LEU A 16 0.74 3.04 15.31
CA LEU A 16 0.77 3.42 13.89
C LEU A 16 1.50 2.35 13.06
N ASP A 17 2.57 1.78 13.62
CA ASP A 17 3.35 0.72 12.98
C ASP A 17 2.53 -0.56 12.81
N GLU A 18 1.78 -1.01 13.81
CA GLU A 18 0.88 -2.16 13.67
C GLU A 18 -0.23 -1.90 12.63
N ALA A 19 -0.80 -0.70 12.62
CA ALA A 19 -1.82 -0.33 11.64
C ALA A 19 -1.26 -0.33 10.21
N LEU A 20 -0.02 0.16 10.03
CA LEU A 20 0.68 0.09 8.76
C LEU A 20 1.03 -1.35 8.36
N ILE A 21 1.48 -2.18 9.30
CA ILE A 21 1.76 -3.60 9.05
C ILE A 21 0.49 -4.33 8.62
N ASN A 22 -0.63 -4.14 9.33
CA ASN A 22 -1.90 -4.79 8.99
C ASN A 22 -2.49 -4.28 7.67
N PHE A 23 -2.20 -3.04 7.28
CA PHE A 23 -2.56 -2.51 5.97
C PHE A 23 -1.71 -3.12 4.84
N VAL A 24 -0.39 -3.24 5.04
CA VAL A 24 0.53 -3.76 4.03
C VAL A 24 0.45 -5.29 3.93
N MET A 25 0.23 -5.98 5.05
CA MET A 25 0.21 -7.44 5.18
C MET A 25 -1.08 -7.92 5.87
N PRO A 26 -2.26 -7.76 5.24
CA PRO A 26 -3.51 -8.12 5.88
C PRO A 26 -3.63 -9.63 6.05
N GLY A 27 -3.95 -10.07 7.28
CA GLY A 27 -4.17 -11.49 7.60
C GLY A 27 -5.35 -12.11 6.84
N ILE A 28 -6.28 -11.28 6.36
CA ILE A 28 -7.33 -11.64 5.40
C ILE A 28 -7.27 -10.60 4.28
N PRO A 29 -6.92 -10.97 3.04
CA PRO A 29 -6.89 -10.01 1.95
C PRO A 29 -8.31 -9.53 1.66
N GLU A 30 -8.65 -8.31 2.06
CA GLU A 30 -9.91 -7.66 1.72
C GLU A 30 -9.73 -6.89 0.39
N PRO A 31 -10.24 -7.42 -0.75
CA PRO A 31 -9.97 -6.82 -2.06
C PRO A 31 -10.56 -5.41 -2.20
N ALA A 32 -11.59 -5.09 -1.41
CA ALA A 32 -12.22 -3.77 -1.40
C ALA A 32 -11.30 -2.69 -0.81
N ILE A 33 -10.50 -3.01 0.20
CA ILE A 33 -9.50 -2.09 0.77
C ILE A 33 -8.42 -1.83 -0.27
N LEU A 34 -7.86 -2.89 -0.87
CA LEU A 34 -6.87 -2.73 -1.95
C LEU A 34 -7.41 -1.86 -3.07
N ARG A 35 -8.63 -2.11 -3.57
CA ARG A 35 -9.28 -1.30 -4.61
C ARG A 35 -9.43 0.18 -4.23
N ARG A 36 -9.77 0.49 -2.98
CA ARG A 36 -9.86 1.87 -2.47
C ARG A 36 -8.49 2.54 -2.35
N SER A 37 -7.45 1.76 -2.04
CA SER A 37 -6.08 2.23 -1.89
C SER A 37 -5.34 2.44 -3.21
N VAL A 38 -5.71 1.72 -4.29
CA VAL A 38 -5.08 1.85 -5.63
C VAL A 38 -4.91 3.32 -6.08
N PRO A 39 -5.94 4.17 -6.10
CA PRO A 39 -5.78 5.55 -6.58
C PRO A 39 -4.85 6.39 -5.70
N ILE A 40 -4.83 6.12 -4.39
CA ILE A 40 -3.94 6.78 -3.43
C ILE A 40 -2.50 6.36 -3.72
N LEU A 41 -2.25 5.05 -3.84
CA LEU A 41 -0.92 4.51 -4.17
C LEU A 41 -0.44 5.00 -5.55
N GLN A 42 -1.32 5.05 -6.55
CA GLN A 42 -1.02 5.63 -7.86
C GLN A 42 -0.60 7.09 -7.75
N HIS A 43 -1.28 7.89 -6.92
CA HIS A 43 -0.91 9.28 -6.71
C HIS A 43 0.50 9.40 -6.13
N PHE A 44 0.82 8.62 -5.09
CA PHE A 44 2.15 8.61 -4.47
C PHE A 44 3.25 8.20 -5.46
N VAL A 45 3.07 7.08 -6.16
CA VAL A 45 4.07 6.54 -7.11
C VAL A 45 4.30 7.50 -8.28
N THR A 46 3.25 8.15 -8.77
CA THR A 46 3.34 9.02 -9.96
C THR A 46 3.89 10.40 -9.63
N HIS A 47 3.52 10.98 -8.49
CA HIS A 47 3.74 12.41 -8.23
C HIS A 47 4.68 12.69 -7.06
N LEU A 48 4.76 11.81 -6.06
CA LEU A 48 5.49 12.09 -4.82
C LEU A 48 6.83 11.35 -4.77
N VAL A 49 6.84 10.04 -5.04
CA VAL A 49 8.05 9.22 -5.03
C VAL A 49 9.17 9.77 -5.93
N PRO A 50 8.91 10.27 -7.17
CA PRO A 50 9.97 10.82 -8.01
C PRO A 50 10.65 12.07 -7.44
N GLY A 51 9.96 12.80 -6.56
CA GLY A 51 10.51 13.99 -5.89
C GLY A 51 11.25 13.68 -4.60
N LEU A 52 11.21 12.44 -4.11
CA LEU A 52 11.94 12.03 -2.91
C LEU A 52 13.41 11.77 -3.26
N GLU A 53 14.31 12.21 -2.38
CA GLU A 53 15.72 11.85 -2.48
C GLU A 53 15.86 10.32 -2.40
N GLY A 54 16.46 9.71 -3.42
CA GLY A 54 16.50 8.26 -3.59
C GLY A 54 15.26 7.61 -4.23
N GLY A 55 14.29 8.40 -4.70
CA GLY A 55 13.07 7.93 -5.36
C GLY A 55 13.31 7.07 -6.60
N GLU A 56 14.33 7.38 -7.41
CA GLU A 56 14.69 6.54 -8.56
C GLU A 56 15.33 5.20 -8.16
N GLN A 57 16.05 5.15 -7.04
CA GLN A 57 16.56 3.88 -6.50
C GLN A 57 15.41 3.02 -5.96
N LEU A 58 14.44 3.64 -5.26
CA LEU A 58 13.24 2.96 -4.79
C LEU A 58 12.39 2.43 -5.95
N LYS A 59 12.21 3.23 -7.01
CA LYS A 59 11.49 2.83 -8.22
C LYS A 59 12.18 1.70 -8.98
N THR A 60 13.51 1.71 -9.00
CA THR A 60 14.31 0.62 -9.59
C THR A 60 14.12 -0.66 -8.80
N LEU A 61 14.27 -0.60 -7.47
CA LEU A 61 14.08 -1.75 -6.58
C LEU A 61 12.65 -2.33 -6.68
N ALA A 62 11.63 -1.47 -6.61
CA ALA A 62 10.24 -1.91 -6.69
C ALA A 62 9.92 -2.61 -8.02
N ARG A 63 10.52 -2.15 -9.13
CA ARG A 63 10.37 -2.78 -10.44
C ARG A 63 11.02 -4.16 -10.47
N THR A 64 12.26 -4.28 -10.02
CA THR A 64 12.97 -5.57 -9.96
C THR A 64 12.18 -6.59 -9.14
N LEU A 65 11.68 -6.21 -7.95
CA LEU A 65 10.89 -7.11 -7.12
C LEU A 65 9.57 -7.56 -7.81
N MET A 66 8.91 -6.67 -8.55
CA MET A 66 7.71 -7.03 -9.32
C MET A 66 8.03 -7.98 -10.48
N GLU A 67 9.13 -7.74 -11.19
CA GLU A 67 9.58 -8.60 -12.29
C GLU A 67 9.95 -10.00 -11.79
N ASP A 68 10.74 -10.08 -10.70
CA ASP A 68 11.11 -11.34 -10.04
C ASP A 68 9.88 -12.13 -9.59
N GLU A 69 8.89 -11.46 -9.00
CA GLU A 69 7.67 -12.13 -8.54
C GLU A 69 6.79 -12.60 -9.70
N ILE A 70 6.76 -11.87 -10.83
CA ILE A 70 6.08 -12.31 -12.05
C ILE A 70 6.77 -13.55 -12.61
N GLU A 71 8.10 -13.56 -12.67
CA GLU A 71 8.89 -14.69 -13.17
C GLU A 71 8.70 -15.93 -12.28
N ARG A 72 8.78 -15.77 -10.96
CA ARG A 72 8.52 -16.83 -9.98
C ARG A 72 7.13 -17.45 -10.14
N HIS A 73 6.11 -16.65 -10.44
CA HIS A 73 4.76 -17.16 -10.72
C HIS A 73 4.65 -17.86 -12.08
N ARG A 74 5.48 -17.47 -13.05
CA ARG A 74 5.49 -18.07 -14.39
C ARG A 74 6.12 -19.46 -14.38
N ASP A 75 7.12 -19.70 -13.53
CA ASP A 75 7.75 -21.01 -13.32
C ASP A 75 6.88 -22.01 -12.54
N LEU A 76 5.80 -21.53 -11.91
CA LEU A 76 4.85 -22.36 -11.15
C LEU A 76 3.64 -22.84 -11.99
N LEU A 77 3.54 -22.46 -13.26
CA LEU A 77 2.48 -22.84 -14.21
C LEU A 77 3.00 -23.79 -15.29
#